data_AF-A0A967HAK8-F1
#
_entry.id   AF-A0A967HAK8-F1
#
_cell.length_a   1.000
_cell.length_b   1.000
_cell.length_c   1.000
_cell.angle_alpha   90.00
_cell.angle_beta   90.00
_cell.angle_gamma   90.00
#
_symmetry.space_group_name_H-M   'P 1'
#
loop_
_entity.id
_entity.type
_entity.pdbx_description
1 polymer ?
#
loop_
_entity_poly.entity_id
_entity_poly.type
_entity_poly.pdbx_seq_one_letter_code
_entity_poly.pdbx_strand_id
1 'polypeptide(L)'
;EVMDAFVNYDEIREVASKGSTRSTVWLKNNLQVDLRVVPTKSFGAALHYFTGSKAHNIEVRRRAQQRGLKVNEYGVFKSDKQIAGETE
;
A
#
# COMPACT_ATOMS: atom_id res chain seq x y z
N GLU A 1 16.63 5.69 -6.82
CA GLU A 1 15.20 5.31 -6.84
C GLU A 1 14.50 5.83 -5.57
N VAL A 2 13.16 5.97 -5.51
CA VAL A 2 12.45 6.49 -4.30
C VAL A 2 12.85 5.73 -3.03
N MET A 3 13.02 4.42 -3.15
CA MET A 3 13.45 3.56 -2.03
C MET A 3 14.86 3.90 -1.54
N ASP A 4 15.80 4.19 -2.44
CA ASP A 4 17.16 4.60 -2.05
C ASP A 4 17.14 5.94 -1.32
N ALA A 5 16.37 6.90 -1.83
CA ALA A 5 16.24 8.20 -1.18
C ALA A 5 15.61 8.06 0.21
N PHE A 6 14.58 7.23 0.34
CA PHE A 6 13.95 6.96 1.62
C PHE A 6 14.91 6.33 2.61
N VAL A 7 15.60 5.22 2.28
CA VAL A 7 16.47 4.51 3.23
C VAL A 7 17.75 5.27 3.61
N ASN A 8 18.15 6.26 2.81
CA ASN A 8 19.28 7.15 3.10
C ASN A 8 18.84 8.48 3.75
N TYR A 9 17.56 8.63 4.11
CA TYR A 9 17.11 9.82 4.82
C TYR A 9 17.82 9.95 6.18
N ASP A 10 18.34 11.15 6.46
CA ASP A 10 19.25 11.39 7.60
C ASP A 10 18.70 10.93 8.95
N GLU A 11 17.37 10.92 9.14
CA GLU A 11 16.73 10.50 10.39
C GLU A 11 16.58 8.99 10.56
N ILE A 12 17.02 8.18 9.59
CA ILE A 12 17.02 6.74 9.72
C ILE A 12 18.15 6.30 10.65
N ARG A 13 17.78 5.47 11.63
CA ARG A 13 18.72 4.74 12.49
C ARG A 13 19.05 3.36 11.94
N GLU A 14 18.03 2.65 11.46
CA GLU A 14 18.17 1.26 11.04
C GLU A 14 17.21 0.94 9.90
N VAL A 15 17.70 0.21 8.89
CA VAL A 15 16.89 -0.34 7.80
C VAL A 15 16.57 -1.79 8.12
N ALA A 16 15.35 -2.07 8.54
CA ALA A 16 14.91 -3.43 8.87
C ALA A 16 14.65 -4.27 7.60
N SER A 17 14.14 -3.65 6.53
CA SER A 17 14.03 -4.28 5.21
C SER A 17 13.99 -3.24 4.09
N LYS A 18 14.54 -3.60 2.93
CA LYS A 18 14.51 -2.81 1.70
C LYS A 18 14.17 -3.69 0.52
N GLY A 19 13.17 -3.29 -0.25
CA GLY A 19 12.80 -3.86 -1.55
C GLY A 19 12.40 -2.76 -2.52
N SER A 20 12.06 -3.12 -3.76
CA SER A 20 11.69 -2.16 -4.80
C SER A 20 10.35 -1.44 -4.54
N THR A 21 9.40 -2.10 -3.87
CA THR A 21 8.05 -1.55 -3.60
C THR A 21 7.67 -1.48 -2.11
N ARG A 22 8.53 -1.97 -1.22
CA ARG A 22 8.37 -1.89 0.23
C ARG A 22 9.71 -1.66 0.92
N SER A 23 9.75 -0.75 1.89
CA SER A 23 10.83 -0.68 2.88
C SER A 23 10.27 -0.49 4.30
N THR A 24 10.99 -0.98 5.30
CA THR A 24 10.70 -0.79 6.72
C THR A 24 11.95 -0.27 7.41
N VAL A 25 11.82 0.82 8.17
CA VAL A 25 12.92 1.49 8.85
C VAL A 25 12.55 1.85 10.28
N TRP A 26 13.58 2.03 11.11
CA TRP A 26 13.49 2.70 12.40
C TRP A 26 14.14 4.06 12.30
N LEU A 27 13.42 5.10 12.71
CA LEU A 27 13.94 6.45 12.82
C LEU A 27 14.74 6.61 14.13
N LYS A 28 15.60 7.64 14.20
CA LYS A 28 16.38 8.00 15.40
C LYS A 28 15.50 8.23 16.63
N ASN A 29 14.27 8.72 16.43
CA ASN A 29 13.29 8.94 17.49
C ASN A 29 12.51 7.67 17.90
N ASN A 30 12.93 6.49 17.44
CA ASN A 30 12.31 5.17 17.68
C ASN A 30 10.96 4.92 17.01
N LEU A 31 10.50 5.79 16.09
CA LEU A 31 9.34 5.47 15.28
C LEU A 31 9.70 4.42 14.22
N GLN A 32 8.91 3.36 14.16
CA GLN A 32 8.95 2.40 13.07
C GLN A 32 8.07 2.90 11.92
N VAL A 33 8.62 2.92 10.70
CA VAL A 33 7.92 3.43 9.51
C VAL A 33 7.99 2.41 8.37
N ASP A 34 6.83 2.11 7.78
CA ASP A 34 6.70 1.31 6.56
C ASP A 34 6.42 2.25 5.37
N LEU A 35 7.23 2.17 4.32
CA LEU A 35 7.00 2.84 3.03
C LEU A 35 6.48 1.83 1.99
N ARG A 36 5.48 2.25 1.23
CA ARG A 36 4.89 1.48 0.12
C ARG A 36 4.85 2.33 -1.14
N VAL A 37 5.33 1.78 -2.24
CA VAL A 37 5.24 2.42 -3.57
C VAL A 37 4.31 1.59 -4.44
N VAL A 38 3.36 2.28 -5.06
CA VAL A 38 2.38 1.71 -5.98
C VAL A 38 2.33 2.54 -7.27
N PRO A 39 1.85 1.97 -8.39
CA PRO A 39 1.55 2.76 -9.58
C PRO A 39 0.55 3.88 -9.27
N THR A 40 0.66 5.03 -9.94
CA THR A 40 -0.25 6.18 -9.72
C THR A 40 -1.72 5.79 -9.84
N LYS A 41 -2.07 4.97 -10.84
CA LYS A 41 -3.44 4.44 -11.05
C LYS A 41 -3.97 3.54 -9.93
N SER A 42 -3.15 3.24 -8.93
CA SER A 42 -3.48 2.39 -7.78
C SER A 42 -3.45 3.17 -6.47
N PHE A 43 -3.19 4.48 -6.49
CA PHE A 43 -2.98 5.29 -5.29
C PHE A 43 -4.18 5.24 -4.34
N GLY A 44 -5.39 5.49 -4.84
CA GLY A 44 -6.63 5.44 -4.05
C GLY A 44 -6.92 4.07 -3.44
N ALA A 45 -6.74 3.00 -4.22
CA ALA A 45 -6.90 1.65 -3.70
C ALA A 45 -5.86 1.29 -2.62
N ALA A 46 -4.62 1.76 -2.78
CA ALA A 46 -3.58 1.59 -1.79
C ALA A 46 -3.85 2.42 -0.52
N LEU A 47 -4.37 3.64 -0.68
CA LEU A 47 -4.76 4.51 0.43
C LEU A 47 -5.81 3.82 1.31
N HIS A 48 -6.88 3.32 0.69
CA HIS A 48 -7.90 2.52 1.36
C HIS A 48 -7.29 1.29 2.05
N TYR A 49 -6.48 0.52 1.32
CA TYR A 49 -5.89 -0.72 1.80
C TYR A 49 -5.01 -0.52 3.04
N PHE A 50 -4.09 0.45 3.00
CA PHE A 50 -3.12 0.68 4.06
C PHE A 50 -3.68 1.50 5.22
N THR A 51 -4.77 2.24 5.02
CA THR A 51 -5.56 2.85 6.11
C THR A 51 -6.36 1.78 6.86
N GLY A 52 -7.01 0.88 6.13
CA GLY A 52 -7.78 -0.22 6.71
C GLY A 52 -8.96 0.27 7.57
N SER A 53 -9.27 -0.34 8.70
CA SER A 53 -8.58 -1.46 9.36
C SER A 53 -8.71 -2.79 8.60
N LYS A 54 -8.01 -3.83 9.06
CA LYS A 54 -8.10 -5.19 8.48
C LYS A 54 -9.55 -5.68 8.36
N ALA A 55 -10.38 -5.44 9.38
CA ALA A 55 -11.78 -5.84 9.38
C ALA A 55 -12.59 -5.09 8.32
N HIS A 56 -12.35 -3.79 8.17
CA HIS A 56 -12.98 -2.98 7.12
C HIS A 56 -12.62 -3.50 5.72
N ASN A 57 -11.35 -3.80 5.48
CA ASN A 57 -10.89 -4.34 4.20
C ASN A 57 -11.51 -5.71 3.88
N ILE A 58 -11.66 -6.59 4.87
CA ILE A 58 -12.32 -7.89 4.70
C ILE A 58 -13.77 -7.71 4.22
N GLU A 59 -14.50 -6.80 4.86
CA GLU A 59 -15.91 -6.55 4.51
C GLU A 59 -16.05 -5.93 3.11
N VAL A 60 -15.19 -4.97 2.75
CA VAL A 60 -15.17 -4.37 1.40
C VAL A 60 -14.89 -5.44 0.34
N ARG A 61 -13.90 -6.32 0.56
CA ARG A 61 -13.59 -7.42 -0.36
C ARG A 61 -14.76 -8.39 -0.49
N ARG A 62 -15.41 -8.74 0.63
CA ARG A 62 -16.58 -9.62 0.63
C ARG A 62 -17.71 -9.04 -0.23
N ARG A 63 -18.02 -7.74 -0.06
CA ARG A 63 -19.04 -7.04 -0.88
C ARG A 63 -18.66 -6.99 -2.36
N ALA A 64 -17.38 -6.76 -2.67
CA ALA A 64 -16.90 -6.77 -4.04
C ALA A 64 -17.05 -8.16 -4.68
N GLN A 65 -16.65 -9.22 -3.98
CA GLN A 65 -16.76 -10.60 -4.47
C GLN A 65 -18.23 -10.98 -4.76
N GLN A 66 -19.17 -10.57 -3.90
CA GLN A 66 -20.61 -10.75 -4.14
C GLN A 66 -21.11 -10.06 -5.42
N ARG A 67 -20.37 -9.07 -5.93
CA ARG A 67 -20.66 -8.35 -7.17
C ARG A 67 -19.79 -8.82 -8.35
N GLY A 68 -19.05 -9.93 -8.19
CA GLY A 68 -18.12 -10.44 -9.21
C GLY A 68 -16.89 -9.55 -9.41
N LEU A 69 -16.51 -8.78 -8.38
CA LEU A 69 -15.35 -7.89 -8.39
C LEU A 69 -14.26 -8.40 -7.44
N LYS A 70 -13.01 -8.04 -7.72
CA LYS A 70 -11.86 -8.27 -6.85
C LYS A 70 -11.30 -6.92 -6.40
N VAL A 71 -11.07 -6.73 -5.10
CA VAL A 71 -10.47 -5.52 -4.53
C VAL A 71 -9.18 -5.87 -3.82
N ASN A 72 -8.10 -5.16 -4.10
CA ASN A 72 -6.80 -5.28 -3.42
C ASN A 72 -6.07 -3.92 -3.42
N GLU A 73 -4.82 -3.90 -2.96
CA GLU A 73 -3.97 -2.70 -2.86
C GLU A 73 -3.66 -2.04 -4.23
N TYR A 74 -3.93 -2.74 -5.34
CA TYR A 74 -3.67 -2.24 -6.69
C TYR A 74 -4.92 -1.70 -7.39
N GLY A 75 -6.12 -1.96 -6.89
CA GLY A 75 -7.35 -1.51 -7.53
C GLY A 75 -8.59 -2.36 -7.28
N VAL A 76 -9.65 -1.99 -7.98
CA VAL A 76 -10.87 -2.78 -8.16
C VAL A 76 -10.83 -3.40 -9.54
N PHE A 77 -11.11 -4.69 -9.64
CA PHE A 77 -10.99 -5.48 -10.86
C PHE A 77 -12.30 -6.19 -11.18
N LYS A 78 -12.62 -6.27 -12.47
CA LYS A 78 -13.63 -7.17 -13.02
C LYS A 78 -12.91 -8.13 -13.96
N SER A 79 -12.87 -9.41 -13.60
CA SER A 79 -11.92 -10.37 -14.17
C SER A 79 -10.49 -9.82 -14.07
N ASP A 80 -9.75 -9.72 -15.18
CA ASP A 80 -8.38 -9.19 -15.20
C ASP A 80 -8.29 -7.69 -15.48
N LYS A 81 -9.43 -7.02 -15.73
CA LYS A 81 -9.45 -5.59 -16.05
C LYS A 81 -9.58 -4.77 -14.76
N GLN A 82 -8.61 -3.89 -14.53
CA GLN A 82 -8.71 -2.84 -13.51
C GLN A 82 -9.78 -1.82 -13.94
N ILE A 83 -10.78 -1.60 -13.08
CA ILE A 83 -11.91 -0.68 -13.33
C ILE A 83 -11.92 0.54 -12.41
N ALA A 84 -11.17 0.52 -11.30
CA ALA A 84 -10.95 1.66 -10.41
C ALA A 84 -9.65 1.49 -9.61
N GLY A 85 -9.17 2.57 -8.98
CA GLY A 85 -8.04 2.52 -8.05
C GLY A 85 -7.20 3.79 -7.94
N GLU A 86 -7.42 4.78 -8.80
CA GLU A 86 -6.64 6.03 -8.78
C GLU A 86 -6.99 6.93 -7.59
N THR A 87 -8.28 7.07 -7.29
CA THR A 87 -8.81 7.80 -6.14
C THR A 87 -9.49 6.85 -5.14
N GLU A 88 -9.54 7.26 -3.87
CA GLU A 88 -10.23 6.51 -2.81
C GLU A 88 -11.75 6.55 -2.98
#